data_AF-A0A9K3JNQ4-F1
#
_entry.id   AF-A0A9K3JNQ4-F1
#
_cell.length_a   1.000
_cell.length_b   1.000
_cell.length_c   1.000
_cell.angle_alpha   90.00
_cell.angle_beta   90.00
_cell.angle_gamma   90.00
#
_symmetry.space_group_name_H-M   'P 1'
#
loop_
_entity.id
_entity.type
_entity.pdbx_description
1 polymer ?
#
loop_
_entity_poly.entity_id
_entity_poly.type
_entity_poly.pdbx_seq_one_letter_code
_entity_poly.pdbx_strand_id
1 'polypeptide(L)' 'MFRRVSEHFMPMFRRKAFLHWYTGEGMDEMEFAEAESNINDLVSEYQQYQDATADDEGEYEEDDGGEYEEEA' A
#
# COMPACT_ATOMS: atom_id res chain seq x y z
N MET A 1 5.30 -0.41 -2.79
CA MET A 1 5.98 0.77 -3.38
C MET A 1 5.42 2.08 -2.85
N PHE A 2 4.12 2.33 -2.99
CA PHE A 2 3.48 3.59 -2.57
C PHE A 2 3.62 3.93 -1.07
N ARG A 3 3.44 2.96 -0.16
CA ARG A 3 3.71 3.16 1.28
C ARG A 3 5.11 3.73 1.55
N ARG A 4 6.14 3.18 0.90
CA ARG A 4 7.53 3.64 1.05
C ARG A 4 7.68 5.09 0.59
N VAL A 5 7.01 5.50 -0.48
CA VAL A 5 7.03 6.90 -0.94
C VAL A 5 6.37 7.81 0.10
N SER A 6 5.19 7.44 0.62
CA SER A 6 4.49 8.21 1.68
C SER A 6 5.34 8.34 2.96
N GLU A 7 6.00 7.25 3.37
CA GLU A 7 6.90 7.22 4.54
C GLU A 7 8.07 8.21 4.44
N HIS A 8 8.61 8.42 3.24
CA HIS A 8 9.70 9.38 3.02
C HIS A 8 9.15 10.80 2.81
N PHE A 9 8.02 10.92 2.14
CA PHE A 9 7.37 12.19 1.83
C PHE A 9 6.98 12.95 3.10
N MET A 10 6.29 12.30 4.04
CA MET A 10 5.76 12.95 5.26
C MET A 10 6.83 13.67 6.11
N PRO A 11 7.97 13.04 6.45
CA PRO A 11 9.05 13.70 7.17
C PRO A 11 9.66 14.90 6.44
N MET A 12 9.70 14.87 5.09
CA MET A 12 10.21 15.96 4.26
C MET A 12 9.21 17.11 4.21
N PHE A 13 7.93 16.81 3.94
CA PHE A 13 6.84 17.77 3.88
C PHE A 13 6.68 18.54 5.21
N ARG A 14 6.68 17.82 6.35
CA ARG A 14 6.60 18.45 7.69
C ARG A 14 7.76 19.40 7.98
N ARG A 15 8.95 19.15 7.41
CA ARG A 15 10.12 20.01 7.57
C ARG A 15 10.19 21.12 6.51
N LYS A 16 9.19 21.19 5.64
CA LYS A 16 9.18 22.06 4.45
C LYS A 16 10.42 21.90 3.57
N ALA A 17 10.99 20.70 3.50
CA ALA A 17 12.19 20.44 2.71
C ALA A 17 11.86 20.59 1.22
N PHE A 18 12.62 21.44 0.52
CA PHE A 18 12.53 21.67 -0.92
C PHE A 18 11.17 22.19 -1.46
N LEU A 19 10.21 22.53 -0.59
CA LEU A 19 8.86 22.98 -1.01
C LEU A 19 8.90 24.20 -1.94
N HIS A 20 9.79 25.15 -1.68
CA HIS A 20 9.89 26.40 -2.43
C HIS A 20 10.15 26.22 -3.94
N TRP A 21 10.74 25.10 -4.37
CA TRP A 21 10.94 24.82 -5.79
C TRP A 21 9.63 24.52 -6.52
N TYR A 22 8.62 24.05 -5.79
CA TYR A 22 7.32 23.73 -6.36
C TYR A 22 6.36 24.91 -6.18
N THR A 23 6.35 25.53 -4.99
CA THR A 23 5.49 26.70 -4.75
C THR A 23 5.96 27.93 -5.55
N GLY A 24 7.24 28.00 -5.89
CA GLY A 24 7.79 29.02 -6.80
C GLY A 24 7.27 28.92 -8.24
N GLU A 25 6.85 27.72 -8.67
CA GLU A 25 6.22 27.47 -9.97
C GLU A 25 4.69 27.66 -9.93
N GLY A 26 4.13 28.08 -8.79
CA GLY A 26 2.71 28.41 -8.63
C GLY A 26 1.86 27.33 -7.97
N MET A 27 2.47 26.25 -7.47
CA MET A 27 1.77 25.19 -6.72
C MET A 27 1.41 25.67 -5.30
N ASP A 28 0.24 25.30 -4.79
CA ASP A 28 -0.18 25.58 -3.40
C ASP A 28 0.36 24.50 -2.45
N GLU A 29 0.69 24.87 -1.20
CA GLU A 29 1.09 23.90 -0.17
C GLU A 29 -0.03 22.88 0.12
N MET A 30 -1.29 23.25 -0.04
CA MET A 30 -2.44 22.35 0.16
C MET A 30 -2.49 21.23 -0.89
N GLU A 31 -2.04 21.48 -2.12
CA GLU A 31 -2.00 20.47 -3.18
C GLU A 31 -1.08 19.29 -2.83
N PHE A 32 -0.07 19.50 -1.98
CA PHE A 32 0.77 18.43 -1.46
C PHE A 32 0.03 17.53 -0.46
N ALA A 33 -0.81 18.12 0.39
CA ALA A 33 -1.62 17.36 1.35
C ALA A 33 -2.72 16.58 0.62
N GLU A 34 -3.30 17.16 -0.44
CA GLU A 34 -4.25 16.48 -1.31
C GLU A 34 -3.59 15.29 -2.03
N ALA A 35 -2.40 15.49 -2.60
CA ALA A 35 -1.66 14.41 -3.24
C ALA A 35 -1.30 13.27 -2.27
N GLU A 36 -0.96 13.59 -1.01
CA GLU A 36 -0.75 12.57 0.02
C GLU A 36 -2.02 11.76 0.30
N SER A 37 -3.16 12.44 0.49
CA SER A 37 -4.44 11.77 0.71
C SER A 37 -4.76 10.80 -0.42
N ASN A 38 -4.62 11.25 -1.67
CA ASN A 38 -4.86 10.42 -2.85
C ASN A 38 -3.98 9.15 -2.87
N ILE A 39 -2.71 9.25 -2.44
CA ILE A 39 -1.83 8.08 -2.36
C ILE A 39 -2.26 7.15 -1.22
N ASN A 40 -2.65 7.69 -0.07
CA ASN A 40 -3.12 6.89 1.06
C ASN A 40 -4.43 6.16 0.75
N ASP A 41 -5.34 6.81 0.03
CA ASP A 41 -6.58 6.20 -0.46
C ASP A 41 -6.27 5.04 -1.42
N LEU A 42 -5.39 5.27 -2.40
CA LEU A 42 -4.94 4.22 -3.33
C LEU A 42 -4.32 3.02 -2.60
N VAL A 43 -3.44 3.27 -1.62
CA VAL A 43 -2.85 2.19 -0.81
C VAL A 43 -3.92 1.41 -0.06
N SER A 44 -4.95 2.09 0.45
CA SER A 44 -6.04 1.48 1.21
C SER A 44 -6.94 0.62 0.31
N GLU A 45 -7.25 1.07 -0.90
CA GLU A 45 -7.99 0.29 -1.90
C GLU A 45 -7.27 -1.02 -2.24
N TYR A 46 -5.96 -0.96 -2.52
CA TYR A 46 -5.18 -2.19 -2.79
C TYR A 46 -5.15 -3.15 -1.61
N GLN A 47 -5.03 -2.62 -0.38
CA GLN A 47 -5.06 -3.45 0.81
C GLN A 47 -6.42 -4.13 0.97
N GLN A 48 -7.51 -3.39 0.74
CA GLN A 48 -8.86 -3.93 0.82
C GLN A 48 -9.08 -5.08 -0.17
N TYR A 49 -8.62 -4.94 -1.42
CA TYR A 49 -8.73 -6.03 -2.40
C TYR A 49 -7.91 -7.26 -2.00
N GLN A 50 -6.68 -7.06 -1.50
CA GLN A 50 -5.83 -8.14 -1.04
C GLN A 50 -6.46 -8.91 0.12
N ASP A 51 -7.00 -8.18 1.11
CA ASP A 51 -7.63 -8.77 2.29
C ASP A 51 -8.93 -9.49 1.92
N ALA A 52 -9.69 -8.96 0.95
CA ALA A 52 -10.92 -9.59 0.45
C ALA A 52 -10.66 -10.88 -0.34
N THR A 53 -9.52 -11.01 -1.04
CA THR A 53 -9.14 -12.26 -1.72
C THR A 53 -8.51 -13.28 -0.77
N ALA A 54 -7.79 -12.82 0.26
CA ALA A 54 -7.17 -13.70 1.24
C ALA A 54 -8.19 -14.44 2.12
N ASP A 55 -9.37 -13.85 2.34
CA ASP A 55 -10.48 -14.48 3.06
C ASP A 55 -11.19 -15.59 2.23
N ASP A 56 -10.98 -15.63 0.91
CA ASP A 56 -11.55 -16.61 -0.04
C ASP A 56 -10.55 -17.74 -0.40
N GLU A 57 -9.24 -17.50 -0.24
CA GLU A 57 -8.18 -18.49 -0.52
C GLU A 57 -7.82 -19.38 0.70
N GLY A 58 -8.37 -19.12 1.89
CA GLY A 58 -8.11 -19.86 3.12
C GLY A 58 -8.71 -21.27 3.24
N GLU A 59 -9.43 -21.76 2.22
CA GLU A 59 -10.07 -23.10 2.23
C GLU A 59 -9.39 -24.14 1.31
N TYR A 60 -8.29 -23.83 0.61
CA TYR A 60 -7.70 -24.72 -0.41
C TYR A 60 -6.29 -25.25 -0.12
N GLU A 61 -5.80 -25.17 1.11
CA GLU A 61 -4.48 -25.74 1.48
C GLU A 61 -4.58 -26.74 2.67
N GLU A 62 -5.43 -27.77 2.57
CA GLU A 62 -5.34 -28.94 3.45
C GLU A 62 -5.94 -30.23 2.83
N ASP A 63 -5.45 -30.69 1.66
CA ASP A 63 -5.73 -32.06 1.17
C ASP A 63 -4.63 -32.65 0.24
N ASP A 64 -3.34 -32.43 0.53
CA ASP A 64 -2.26 -33.21 -0.11
C ASP A 64 -1.35 -33.81 0.97
N GLY A 65 -1.83 -34.84 1.67
CA GLY A 65 -1.04 -35.45 2.75
C GLY A 65 -1.63 -36.69 3.42
N GLY A 66 -1.73 -37.80 2.69
CA GLY A 66 -1.98 -39.16 3.23
C GLY A 66 -3.02 -39.89 2.39
N GLU A 67 -2.83 -41.10 1.86
CA GLU A 67 -2.09 -42.25 2.35
C GLU A 67 -1.65 -43.09 1.13
N TYR A 68 -0.37 -43.47 1.05
CA TYR A 68 0.03 -44.64 0.26
C TYR A 68 0.05 -45.81 1.24
N GLU A 69 -1.07 -46.54 1.35
CA GLU A 69 -1.07 -47.83 2.03
C GLU A 69 -0.32 -48.86 1.16
N GLU A 70 0.84 -49.27 1.65
CA GLU A 70 1.57 -50.47 1.25
C GLU A 70 0.81 -51.70 1.78
N GLU A 71 0.17 -52.49 0.91
CA GLU A 71 -0.27 -53.84 1.24
C GLU A 71 -0.02 -54.79 0.03
N ALA A 72 1.02 -55.62 0.20
CA ALA A 72 1.30 -56.98 -0.34
C ALA A 72 1.19 -57.30 -1.85
#